data_AF-A0A0B3AMB1-F1
#
_entry.id   AF-A0A0B3AMB1-F1
#
_cell.length_a   1.000
_cell.length_b   1.000
_cell.length_c   1.000
_cell.angle_alpha   90.00
_cell.angle_beta   90.00
_cell.angle_gamma   90.00
#
_symmetry.space_group_name_H-M   'P 1'
#
loop_
_entity.id
_entity.type
_entity.pdbx_description
1 polymer ?
#
loop_
_entity_poly.entity_id
_entity_poly.type
_entity_poly.pdbx_seq_one_letter_code
_entity_poly.pdbx_strand_id
1 'polypeptide(L)'
;MTWLLYALLGMIFFAGMVLLFKKITLLGVPASILMLFLAIFLVVFYALHVTITKTPPKVTSFAIVLIIAAAFLSYLGNLFYTKSIALAPNPAYSTTIISLQVLLIALASVFLFGSELSLVKGIGIMLAIVAGILLAL
;
A
#
# COMPACT_ATOMS: atom_id res chain seq x y z
N MET A 1 11.78 7.01 -16.15
CA MET A 1 11.34 8.24 -15.45
C MET A 1 9.82 8.34 -15.30
N THR A 2 9.01 7.76 -16.19
CA THR A 2 7.54 7.74 -16.08
C THR A 2 7.02 7.07 -14.79
N TRP A 3 7.65 5.98 -14.34
CA TRP A 3 7.28 5.30 -13.09
C TRP A 3 7.41 6.20 -11.85
N LEU A 4 8.38 7.13 -11.84
CA LEU A 4 8.59 8.04 -10.73
C LEU A 4 7.42 9.03 -10.60
N LEU A 5 6.93 9.55 -11.73
CA LEU A 5 5.77 10.44 -11.74
C LEU A 5 4.52 9.73 -11.18
N TYR A 6 4.27 8.49 -11.61
CA TYR A 6 3.16 7.70 -11.06
C TYR A 6 3.32 7.42 -9.56
N ALA A 7 4.54 7.16 -9.10
CA ALA A 7 4.81 6.99 -7.67
C ALA A 7 4.55 8.27 -6.86
N LEU A 8 4.97 9.44 -7.39
CA LEU A 8 4.75 10.74 -6.75
C LEU A 8 3.25 11.11 -6.70
N LEU A 9 2.52 10.90 -7.80
CA LEU A 9 1.07 11.10 -7.81
C LEU A 9 0.39 10.13 -6.85
N GLY A 10 0.78 8.86 -6.87
CA GLY A 10 0.31 7.85 -5.93
C GLY A 10 0.50 8.29 -4.49
N MET A 11 1.68 8.77 -4.11
CA MET A 11 1.97 9.28 -2.77
C MET A 11 0.95 10.32 -2.30
N ILE A 12 0.60 11.29 -3.16
CA ILE A 12 -0.38 12.34 -2.83
C ILE A 12 -1.77 11.74 -2.59
N PHE A 13 -2.24 10.86 -3.48
CA PHE A 13 -3.55 10.22 -3.34
C PHE A 13 -3.62 9.29 -2.12
N PHE A 14 -2.58 8.53 -1.85
CA PHE A 14 -2.49 7.68 -0.65
C PHE A 14 -2.47 8.51 0.63
N ALA A 15 -1.78 9.66 0.66
CA ALA A 15 -1.82 10.57 1.80
C ALA A 15 -3.25 11.10 2.04
N GLY A 16 -3.94 11.57 0.99
CA GLY A 16 -5.33 12.00 1.08
C GLY A 16 -6.27 10.89 1.60
N MET A 17 -6.11 9.68 1.07
CA MET A 17 -6.86 8.50 1.50
C MET A 17 -6.67 8.20 3.00
N VAL A 18 -5.43 8.21 3.50
CA VAL A 18 -5.13 7.95 4.92
C VAL A 18 -5.77 9.00 5.83
N LEU A 19 -5.72 10.28 5.46
CA LEU A 19 -6.38 11.35 6.21
C LEU A 19 -7.91 11.14 6.27
N LEU A 20 -8.52 10.75 5.15
CA LEU A 20 -9.94 10.41 5.10
C LEU A 20 -10.26 9.17 5.95
N PHE A 21 -9.42 8.13 5.95
CA PHE A 21 -9.62 6.96 6.80
C PHE A 21 -9.59 7.35 8.29
N LYS A 22 -8.64 8.19 8.70
CA LYS A 22 -8.61 8.71 10.06
C LYS A 22 -9.90 9.47 10.38
N LYS A 23 -10.34 10.37 9.49
CA LYS A 23 -11.58 11.13 9.69
C LYS A 23 -12.81 10.22 9.82
N ILE A 24 -12.94 9.22 8.96
CA ILE A 24 -14.08 8.28 8.96
C ILE A 24 -14.07 7.42 10.23
N THR A 25 -12.91 6.95 10.67
CA THR A 25 -12.80 6.14 11.90
C THR A 25 -13.07 6.97 13.16
N LEU A 26 -12.73 8.27 13.16
CA LEU A 26 -13.15 9.20 14.22
C LEU A 26 -14.66 9.44 14.26
N LEU A 27 -15.39 9.18 13.18
CA LEU A 27 -16.86 9.17 13.16
C LEU A 27 -17.47 7.86 13.71
N GLY A 28 -16.65 6.96 14.24
CA GLY A 28 -17.09 5.70 14.83
C GLY A 28 -17.32 4.56 13.83
N VAL A 29 -16.98 4.77 12.55
CA VAL A 29 -17.10 3.71 11.53
C VAL A 29 -16.02 2.65 11.75
N PRO A 30 -16.37 1.36 11.94
CA PRO A 30 -15.38 0.30 12.11
C PRO A 30 -14.50 0.12 10.88
N ALA A 31 -13.20 -0.15 11.08
CA ALA A 31 -12.23 -0.34 10.00
C ALA A 31 -12.64 -1.42 8.98
N SER A 32 -13.29 -2.50 9.44
CA SER A 32 -13.79 -3.57 8.58
C SER A 32 -14.92 -3.09 7.64
N ILE A 33 -15.81 -2.24 8.14
CA ILE A 33 -16.90 -1.66 7.34
C ILE A 33 -16.34 -0.67 6.32
N LEU A 34 -15.42 0.19 6.73
CA LEU A 34 -14.72 1.11 5.83
C LEU A 34 -14.06 0.34 4.67
N MET A 35 -13.32 -0.74 4.99
CA MET A 35 -12.63 -1.56 4.00
C MET A 35 -13.59 -2.31 3.07
N LEU A 36 -14.73 -2.77 3.58
CA LEU A 36 -15.77 -3.39 2.75
C LEU A 36 -16.32 -2.42 1.71
N PHE A 37 -16.72 -1.21 2.12
CA PHE A 37 -17.22 -0.19 1.18
C PHE A 37 -16.15 0.25 0.18
N LEU A 38 -14.90 0.39 0.64
CA LEU A 38 -13.78 0.70 -0.24
C LEU A 38 -13.58 -0.40 -1.29
N ALA A 39 -13.60 -1.68 -0.88
CA ALA A 39 -13.45 -2.81 -1.79
C ALA A 39 -14.54 -2.84 -2.86
N ILE A 40 -15.80 -2.61 -2.48
CA ILE A 40 -16.93 -2.52 -3.44
C ILE A 40 -16.67 -1.39 -4.44
N PHE A 41 -16.28 -0.20 -3.96
CA PHE A 41 -15.99 0.95 -4.82
C PHE A 41 -14.84 0.64 -5.80
N LEU A 42 -13.75 0.04 -5.32
CA LEU A 42 -12.60 -0.31 -6.16
C LEU A 42 -12.99 -1.32 -7.26
N VAL A 43 -13.77 -2.35 -6.94
CA VAL A 43 -14.24 -3.34 -7.93
C VAL A 43 -15.01 -2.64 -9.06
N VAL A 44 -15.94 -1.74 -8.73
CA VAL A 44 -16.74 -1.01 -9.73
C VAL A 44 -15.85 -0.15 -10.63
N PHE A 45 -14.94 0.64 -10.06
CA PHE A 45 -14.10 1.55 -10.84
C PHE A 45 -13.05 0.83 -11.67
N TYR A 46 -12.47 -0.27 -11.16
CA TYR A 46 -11.55 -1.08 -11.97
C TYR A 46 -12.27 -1.83 -13.09
N ALA A 47 -13.48 -2.35 -12.85
CA ALA A 47 -14.28 -2.97 -13.90
C ALA A 47 -14.64 -1.96 -15.01
N LEU A 48 -15.03 -0.74 -14.62
CA LEU A 48 -15.29 0.35 -15.56
C LEU A 48 -14.03 0.72 -16.34
N HIS A 49 -12.90 0.88 -15.66
CA HIS A 49 -11.62 1.22 -16.29
C HIS A 49 -11.24 0.17 -17.35
N VAL A 50 -11.21 -1.11 -16.99
CA VAL A 50 -10.88 -2.22 -17.90
C VAL A 50 -11.81 -2.26 -19.11
N THR A 51 -13.09 -1.97 -18.91
CA THR A 51 -14.09 -1.94 -20.00
C THR A 51 -13.84 -0.76 -20.95
N ILE A 52 -13.58 0.43 -20.42
CA ILE A 52 -13.31 1.64 -21.21
C ILE A 52 -11.99 1.50 -21.99
N THR A 53 -10.94 1.01 -21.33
CA THR A 53 -9.62 0.84 -21.96
C THR A 53 -9.52 -0.39 -22.86
N LYS A 54 -10.56 -1.24 -22.86
CA LYS A 54 -10.60 -2.51 -23.60
C LYS A 54 -9.37 -3.37 -23.31
N THR A 55 -8.94 -3.40 -22.04
CA THR A 55 -7.73 -4.12 -21.65
C THR A 55 -7.92 -5.61 -21.88
N PRO A 56 -7.04 -6.29 -22.62
CA PRO A 56 -7.21 -7.69 -22.96
C PRO A 56 -7.11 -8.56 -21.69
N PRO A 57 -8.00 -9.56 -21.51
CA PRO A 57 -8.02 -10.41 -20.31
C PRO A 57 -6.94 -11.52 -20.36
N LYS A 58 -5.71 -11.17 -20.76
CA LYS A 58 -4.59 -12.11 -20.83
C LYS A 58 -4.06 -12.39 -19.43
N VAL A 59 -4.61 -13.43 -18.78
CA VAL A 59 -4.19 -13.89 -17.46
C VAL A 59 -3.84 -15.38 -17.55
N THR A 60 -2.63 -15.74 -17.15
CA THR A 60 -2.20 -17.15 -17.08
C THR A 60 -2.75 -17.80 -15.80
N SER A 61 -2.93 -19.12 -15.80
CA SER A 61 -3.41 -19.84 -14.60
C SER A 61 -2.49 -19.65 -13.40
N PHE A 62 -1.17 -19.55 -13.63
CA PHE A 62 -0.21 -19.24 -12.57
C PHE A 62 -0.38 -17.81 -12.03
N ALA A 63 -0.62 -16.83 -12.91
CA ALA A 63 -0.91 -15.46 -12.48
C ALA A 63 -2.18 -15.38 -11.63
N ILE A 64 -3.21 -16.19 -11.91
CA ILE A 64 -4.43 -16.27 -11.08
C ILE A 64 -4.08 -16.70 -9.65
N VAL A 65 -3.23 -17.71 -9.47
CA VAL A 65 -2.79 -18.16 -8.14
C VAL A 65 -2.08 -17.03 -7.38
N LEU A 66 -1.18 -16.31 -8.06
CA LEU A 66 -0.48 -15.17 -7.46
C LEU A 66 -1.43 -14.02 -7.11
N ILE A 67 -2.43 -13.75 -7.96
CA ILE A 67 -3.46 -12.73 -7.71
C ILE A 67 -4.29 -13.09 -6.48
N ILE A 68 -4.68 -14.37 -6.32
CA ILE A 68 -5.44 -14.83 -5.15
C ILE A 68 -4.60 -14.69 -3.87
N ALA A 69 -3.33 -15.09 -3.91
CA ALA A 69 -2.42 -14.92 -2.78
C ALA A 69 -2.23 -13.44 -2.41
N ALA A 70 -2.03 -12.57 -3.41
CA ALA A 70 -1.92 -11.14 -3.23
C ALA A 70 -3.21 -10.51 -2.68
N ALA A 71 -4.38 -10.96 -3.12
CA ALA A 71 -5.68 -10.48 -2.63
C ALA A 71 -5.87 -10.83 -1.14
N PHE A 72 -5.50 -12.04 -0.73
CA PHE A 72 -5.57 -12.45 0.68
C PHE A 72 -4.62 -11.63 1.57
N LEU A 73 -3.37 -11.45 1.14
CA LEU A 73 -2.40 -10.60 1.85
C LEU A 73 -2.86 -9.14 1.90
N SER A 74 -3.44 -8.63 0.82
CA SER A 74 -4.00 -7.28 0.74
C SER A 74 -5.16 -7.09 1.72
N TYR A 75 -6.06 -8.08 1.83
CA TYR A 75 -7.13 -8.05 2.82
C TYR A 75 -6.57 -7.91 4.25
N LEU A 76 -5.62 -8.76 4.64
CA LEU A 76 -5.01 -8.70 5.97
C LEU A 76 -4.28 -7.38 6.21
N GLY A 77 -3.41 -6.99 5.26
CA GLY A 77 -2.61 -5.78 5.35
C GLY A 77 -3.47 -4.52 5.47
N ASN A 78 -4.48 -4.36 4.62
CA ASN A 78 -5.38 -3.21 4.68
C ASN A 78 -6.24 -3.18 5.95
N LEU A 79 -6.72 -4.33 6.42
CA LEU A 79 -7.47 -4.41 7.67
C LEU A 79 -6.63 -3.97 8.86
N PHE A 80 -5.42 -4.52 9.01
CA PHE A 80 -4.53 -4.15 10.12
C PHE A 80 -4.05 -2.71 10.03
N TYR A 81 -3.71 -2.23 8.83
CA TYR A 81 -3.28 -0.84 8.62
C TYR A 81 -4.40 0.17 8.95
N THR A 82 -5.63 -0.13 8.56
CA THR A 82 -6.76 0.77 8.86
C THR A 82 -7.07 0.80 10.35
N LYS A 83 -6.95 -0.35 11.04
CA LYS A 83 -7.05 -0.42 12.49
C LYS A 83 -5.95 0.40 13.17
N SER A 84 -4.70 0.31 12.70
CA SER A 84 -3.61 1.11 13.28
C SER A 84 -3.79 2.61 13.03
N ILE A 85 -4.30 3.02 11.85
CA ILE A 85 -4.71 4.42 11.61
C ILE A 85 -5.79 4.88 12.59
N ALA A 86 -6.81 4.05 12.82
CA ALA A 86 -7.90 4.38 13.73
C ALA A 86 -7.38 4.63 15.16
N LEU A 87 -6.50 3.75 15.64
CA LEU A 87 -5.95 3.76 17.00
C LEU A 87 -4.83 4.80 17.22
N ALA A 88 -4.03 5.11 16.19
CA ALA A 88 -2.92 6.03 16.33
C ALA A 88 -3.40 7.47 16.62
N PRO A 89 -2.73 8.24 17.50
CA PRO A 89 -3.09 9.63 17.77
C PRO A 89 -2.91 10.51 16.53
N ASN A 90 -1.89 10.21 15.72
CA ASN A 90 -1.66 10.81 14.41
C ASN A 90 -1.51 9.69 13.37
N PRO A 91 -2.27 9.69 12.26
CA PRO A 91 -2.15 8.66 11.22
C PRO A 91 -0.75 8.60 10.60
N ALA A 92 0.03 9.67 10.64
CA ALA A 92 1.41 9.69 10.17
C ALA A 92 2.27 8.62 10.86
N TYR A 93 2.06 8.35 12.16
CA TYR A 93 2.84 7.35 12.90
C TYR A 93 2.60 5.94 12.34
N SER A 94 1.33 5.59 12.11
CA SER A 94 0.96 4.32 11.49
C SER A 94 1.50 4.21 10.07
N THR A 95 1.37 5.27 9.26
CA THR A 95 1.85 5.29 7.87
C THR A 95 3.36 5.08 7.80
N THR A 96 4.09 5.72 8.70
CA THR A 96 5.54 5.62 8.77
C THR A 96 6.01 4.21 9.11
N ILE A 97 5.42 3.57 10.13
CA ILE A 97 5.74 2.17 10.48
C ILE A 97 5.46 1.24 9.31
N ILE A 98 4.31 1.38 8.64
CA ILE A 98 4.00 0.55 7.46
C ILE A 98 4.96 0.83 6.31
N SER A 99 5.43 2.07 6.15
CA SER A 99 6.38 2.43 5.08
C SER A 99 7.73 1.74 5.24
N LEU A 100 8.09 1.29 6.45
CA LEU A 100 9.30 0.48 6.69
C LEU A 100 9.27 -0.87 5.95
N GLN A 101 8.11 -1.33 5.47
CA GLN A 101 8.02 -2.51 4.60
C GLN A 101 8.86 -2.39 3.32
N VAL A 102 9.25 -1.17 2.92
CA VAL A 102 10.21 -0.92 1.83
C VAL A 102 11.52 -1.68 2.02
N LEU A 103 11.97 -1.88 3.27
CA LEU A 103 13.15 -2.69 3.59
C LEU A 103 12.94 -4.14 3.18
N LEU A 104 11.82 -4.74 3.63
CA LEU A 104 11.48 -6.13 3.34
C LEU A 104 11.35 -6.34 1.84
N ILE A 105 10.70 -5.41 1.14
CA ILE A 105 10.54 -5.46 -0.32
C ILE A 105 11.89 -5.34 -1.01
N ALA A 106 12.75 -4.39 -0.62
CA ALA A 106 14.06 -4.20 -1.24
C ALA A 106 14.96 -5.42 -1.07
N LEU A 107 15.01 -6.01 0.13
CA LEU A 107 15.77 -7.23 0.39
C LEU A 107 15.20 -8.43 -0.37
N ALA A 108 13.89 -8.64 -0.30
CA ALA A 108 13.24 -9.74 -1.03
C ALA A 108 13.42 -9.61 -2.55
N SER A 109 13.45 -8.38 -3.09
CA SER A 109 13.64 -8.15 -4.52
C SER A 109 14.99 -8.61 -5.04
N VAL A 110 16.04 -8.62 -4.20
CA VAL A 110 17.34 -9.19 -4.57
C VAL A 110 17.20 -10.67 -4.88
N PHE A 111 16.49 -11.40 -4.02
CA PHE A 111 16.32 -12.86 -4.15
C PHE A 111 15.24 -13.25 -5.16
N LEU A 112 14.14 -12.51 -5.21
CA LEU A 112 12.97 -12.82 -6.05
C LEU A 112 13.14 -12.35 -7.49
N PHE A 113 13.82 -11.22 -7.71
CA PHE A 113 13.89 -10.56 -9.02
C PHE A 113 15.33 -10.32 -9.49
N GLY A 114 16.34 -10.73 -8.72
CA GLY A 114 17.75 -10.49 -9.06
C GLY A 114 18.13 -9.01 -9.05
N SER A 115 17.40 -8.17 -8.29
CA SER A 115 17.62 -6.73 -8.31
C SER A 115 18.94 -6.33 -7.64
N GLU A 116 19.63 -5.33 -8.18
CA GLU A 116 20.86 -4.80 -7.58
C GLU A 116 20.58 -3.89 -6.38
N LEU A 117 21.16 -4.25 -5.22
CA LEU A 117 21.20 -3.42 -4.03
C LEU A 117 22.60 -2.84 -3.83
N SER A 118 22.82 -1.61 -4.32
CA SER A 118 24.08 -0.90 -4.10
C SER A 118 24.18 -0.35 -2.67
N LEU A 119 25.40 -0.07 -2.22
CA LEU A 119 25.67 0.52 -0.91
C LEU A 119 24.90 1.84 -0.70
N VAL A 120 24.79 2.68 -1.73
CA VAL A 120 24.05 3.94 -1.69
C VAL A 120 22.55 3.70 -1.46
N LYS A 121 21.95 2.71 -2.13
CA LYS A 121 20.55 2.32 -1.90
C LYS A 121 20.34 1.79 -0.48
N GLY A 122 21.30 0.99 0.02
CA GLY A 122 21.28 0.49 1.39
C GLY A 122 21.30 1.61 2.43
N ILE A 123 22.17 2.61 2.26
CA ILE A 123 22.22 3.80 3.13
C ILE A 123 20.90 4.57 3.08
N GLY A 124 20.33 4.77 1.89
CA GLY A 124 19.03 5.44 1.72
C GLY A 124 17.90 4.73 2.47
N ILE A 125 17.86 3.40 2.43
CA ILE A 125 16.90 2.60 3.20
C ILE A 125 17.12 2.79 4.71
N MET A 126 18.36 2.73 5.18
CA MET A 126 18.69 2.93 6.60
C MET A 126 18.27 4.31 7.11
N LEU A 127 18.53 5.37 6.34
CA LEU A 127 18.10 6.73 6.70
C LEU A 127 16.58 6.85 6.77
N ALA A 128 15.85 6.25 5.83
CA ALA A 128 14.39 6.23 5.85
C ALA A 128 13.85 5.51 7.09
N ILE A 129 14.51 4.42 7.52
CA ILE A 129 14.15 3.69 8.75
C ILE A 129 14.35 4.56 9.98
N VAL A 130 15.52 5.18 10.12
CA VAL A 130 15.83 6.03 11.29
C VAL A 130 14.86 7.20 11.37
N ALA A 131 14.64 7.90 10.25
CA ALA A 131 13.67 8.99 10.19
C ALA A 131 12.26 8.50 10.53
N GLY A 132 11.90 7.30 10.09
CA GLY A 132 10.60 6.72 10.38
C GLY A 132 10.39 6.37 11.85
N ILE A 133 11.37 5.73 12.49
CA ILE A 133 11.32 5.41 13.93
C ILE A 133 11.22 6.70 14.75
N LEU A 134 12.03 7.71 14.44
CA LEU A 134 12.02 8.98 15.16
C LEU A 134 10.68 9.72 15.05
N LEU A 135 9.97 9.56 13.93
CA LEU A 135 8.66 10.18 13.75
C LEU A 135 7.54 9.42 14.49
N ALA A 136 7.72 8.13 14.78
CA ALA A 136 6.72 7.28 15.41
C ALA A 136 6.83 7.20 16.94
N LEU A 137 7.94 7.69 17.52
CA LEU A 137 8.17 7.86 18.96
C LEU A 137 7.55 9.17 19.47
#